data_AF-A0A174LSE5-F1
#
_entry.id   AF-A0A174LSE5-F1
#
_cell.length_a   1.000
_cell.length_b   1.000
_cell.length_c   1.000
_cell.angle_alpha   90.00
_cell.angle_beta   90.00
_cell.angle_gamma   90.00
#
_symmetry.space_group_name_H-M   'P 1'
#
loop_
_entity.id
_entity.type
_entity.pdbx_description
1 polymer ?
#
loop_
_entity_poly.entity_id
_entity_poly.type
_entity_poly.pdbx_seq_one_letter_code
_entity_poly.pdbx_strand_id
1 'polypeptide(L)'
;MRKQKIYTMIGLLTLLLLGACSLHEEENFFNDSSANRMSEALKSYKEILVAPENGWLMQYYPGNNQAFGGYNLLVSFDENGSATIADELTDADKSVTSLYTLKQSAGPALTFDSYNASAQ
;
A
#
# COMPACT_ATOMS: atom_id res chain seq x y z
N MET A 1 -43.02 -8.55 -39.16
CA MET A 1 -43.28 -7.65 -38.01
C MET A 1 -42.45 -7.95 -36.76
N ARG A 2 -42.33 -9.20 -36.28
CA ARG A 2 -41.57 -9.54 -35.04
C ARG A 2 -40.05 -9.27 -35.13
N LYS A 3 -39.41 -9.59 -36.25
CA LYS A 3 -37.97 -9.33 -36.47
C LYS A 3 -37.64 -7.83 -36.55
N GLN A 4 -38.52 -7.05 -37.16
CA GLN A 4 -38.35 -5.59 -37.28
C GLN A 4 -38.38 -4.92 -35.90
N LYS A 5 -39.30 -5.31 -35.02
CA LYS A 5 -39.32 -4.83 -33.63
C LYS A 5 -38.07 -5.21 -32.83
N ILE A 6 -37.49 -6.39 -33.09
CA ILE A 6 -36.24 -6.84 -32.46
C ILE A 6 -35.06 -5.97 -32.91
N TYR A 7 -34.92 -5.71 -34.22
CA TYR A 7 -33.86 -4.84 -34.72
C TYR A 7 -33.98 -3.40 -34.20
N THR A 8 -35.20 -2.87 -34.09
CA THR A 8 -35.42 -1.55 -33.48
C THR A 8 -35.03 -1.53 -32.00
N MET A 9 -35.33 -2.59 -31.25
CA MET A 9 -34.97 -2.68 -29.83
C MET A 9 -33.46 -2.81 -29.60
N ILE A 10 -32.77 -3.56 -30.46
CA ILE A 10 -31.30 -3.67 -30.45
C ILE A 10 -30.67 -2.32 -30.79
N GLY A 11 -31.17 -1.62 -31.81
CA GLY A 11 -30.68 -0.29 -32.18
C GLY A 11 -30.85 0.75 -31.06
N LEU A 12 -31.98 0.71 -30.35
CA LEU A 12 -32.22 1.59 -29.21
C LEU A 12 -31.30 1.27 -28.02
N LEU A 13 -31.07 -0.01 -27.73
CA LEU A 13 -30.15 -0.45 -26.68
C LEU A 13 -28.71 -0.03 -26.99
N THR A 14 -28.27 -0.16 -28.25
CA THR A 14 -26.94 0.31 -28.66
C THR A 14 -26.78 1.82 -28.52
N LEU A 15 -27.84 2.60 -28.80
CA LEU A 15 -27.81 4.05 -28.61
C LEU A 15 -27.68 4.44 -27.12
N LEU A 16 -28.40 3.71 -26.24
CA LEU A 16 -28.34 3.92 -24.79
C LEU A 16 -26.97 3.54 -24.21
N LEU A 17 -26.37 2.44 -24.67
CA LEU A 17 -25.04 2.01 -24.22
C LEU A 17 -23.93 2.96 -24.68
N LEU A 18 -24.06 3.58 -25.86
CA LEU A 18 -23.11 4.59 -26.34
C LEU A 18 -23.15 5.89 -25.52
N GLY A 19 -24.33 6.29 -25.03
CA GLY A 19 -24.48 7.48 -24.17
C GLY A 19 -24.07 7.28 -22.72
N ALA A 20 -23.97 6.04 -22.24
CA ALA A 20 -23.62 5.73 -20.85
C ALA A 20 -22.14 6.00 -20.52
N CYS A 21 -21.23 5.87 -21.50
CA CYS A 21 -19.80 6.14 -21.28
C CYS A 21 -19.43 7.63 -21.25
N SER A 22 -20.30 8.52 -21.75
CA SER A 22 -20.01 9.96 -21.87
C SER A 22 -20.62 10.84 -20.78
N LEU A 23 -21.39 10.26 -19.85
CA LEU A 23 -22.11 10.97 -18.78
C LEU A 23 -21.38 10.91 -17.43
N HIS A 24 -20.11 10.52 -17.43
CA HIS A 24 -19.24 10.62 -16.26
C HIS A 24 -18.29 11.81 -16.47
N GLU A 25 -18.81 13.02 -16.31
CA GLU A 25 -17.98 14.12 -15.82
C GLU A 25 -17.75 13.82 -14.33
N GLU A 26 -16.79 12.93 -14.03
CA GLU A 26 -16.23 12.92 -12.69
C GLU A 26 -15.66 14.31 -12.46
N GLU A 27 -16.21 15.06 -11.50
CA GLU A 27 -15.49 16.23 -11.00
C GLU A 27 -14.11 15.72 -10.58
N ASN A 28 -13.08 16.11 -11.34
CA ASN A 28 -11.71 15.73 -11.07
C ASN A 28 -11.29 16.37 -9.74
N PHE A 29 -11.63 15.72 -8.64
CA PHE A 29 -11.23 16.14 -7.29
C PHE A 29 -9.70 16.10 -7.16
N PHE A 30 -9.04 15.27 -7.97
CA PHE A 30 -7.60 15.14 -8.04
C PHE A 30 -7.09 15.58 -9.42
N ASN A 31 -5.97 16.31 -9.44
CA ASN A 31 -5.34 16.82 -10.66
C ASN A 31 -4.64 15.73 -11.49
N ASP A 32 -4.51 14.51 -10.98
CA ASP A 32 -3.79 13.41 -11.64
C ASP A 32 -4.50 12.07 -11.44
N SER A 33 -4.19 11.09 -12.28
CA SER A 33 -4.74 9.73 -12.22
C SER A 33 -4.40 9.02 -10.92
N SER A 34 -5.29 8.15 -10.44
CA SER A 34 -5.06 7.36 -9.22
C SER A 34 -3.80 6.49 -9.29
N ALA A 35 -3.42 6.04 -10.49
CA ALA A 35 -2.19 5.27 -10.69
C ALA A 35 -0.94 6.13 -10.47
N ASN A 36 -0.89 7.33 -11.05
CA ASN A 36 0.24 8.24 -10.91
C ASN A 36 0.41 8.67 -9.44
N ARG A 37 -0.68 9.09 -8.79
CA ARG A 37 -0.64 9.48 -7.36
C ARG A 37 -0.14 8.36 -6.46
N MET A 38 -0.52 7.11 -6.74
CA MET A 38 0.01 5.96 -5.99
C MET A 38 1.51 5.78 -6.23
N SER A 39 1.96 5.85 -7.49
CA SER A 39 3.38 5.69 -7.82
C SER A 39 4.23 6.77 -7.16
N GLU A 40 3.75 8.02 -7.16
CA GLU A 40 4.41 9.14 -6.48
C GLU A 40 4.44 8.94 -4.97
N ALA A 41 3.32 8.50 -4.37
CA ALA A 41 3.26 8.21 -2.94
C ALA A 41 4.24 7.11 -2.53
N LEU A 42 4.30 6.00 -3.28
CA LEU A 42 5.23 4.90 -3.02
C LEU A 42 6.69 5.37 -3.12
N LYS A 43 7.01 6.21 -4.10
CA LYS A 43 8.34 6.82 -4.22
C LYS A 43 8.68 7.71 -3.03
N SER A 44 7.77 8.63 -2.68
CA SER A 44 7.96 9.53 -1.53
C SER A 44 8.12 8.76 -0.22
N TYR A 45 7.37 7.68 -0.02
CA TYR A 45 7.50 6.84 1.17
C TYR A 45 8.81 6.07 1.21
N LYS A 46 9.34 5.63 0.06
CA LYS A 46 10.68 5.04 0.02
C LYS A 46 11.73 6.05 0.49
N GLU A 47 11.68 7.28 -0.03
CA GLU A 47 12.59 8.37 0.36
C GLU A 47 12.47 8.70 1.86
N ILE A 48 11.26 8.74 2.41
CA ILE A 48 11.03 8.96 3.85
C ILE A 48 11.63 7.81 4.68
N LEU A 49 11.41 6.56 4.30
CA LEU A 49 11.87 5.41 5.08
C LEU A 49 13.39 5.35 5.22
N VAL A 50 14.13 5.71 4.16
CA VAL A 50 15.60 5.63 4.11
C VAL A 50 16.32 6.91 4.57
N ALA A 51 15.60 8.03 4.69
CA ALA A 51 16.21 9.34 5.02
C ALA A 51 16.84 9.44 6.43
N PRO A 52 16.29 8.85 7.51
CA PRO A 52 16.86 9.00 8.84
C PRO A 52 18.17 8.21 9.01
N GLU A 53 19.24 8.92 9.36
CA GLU A 53 20.58 8.33 9.62
C GLU A 53 20.56 7.27 10.73
N ASN A 54 19.73 7.46 11.75
CA ASN A 54 19.61 6.57 12.90
C ASN A 54 18.39 5.63 12.81
N GLY A 55 17.75 5.55 11.66
CA GLY A 55 16.54 4.74 11.46
C GLY A 55 15.32 5.25 12.24
N TRP A 56 14.40 4.31 12.51
CA TRP A 56 13.08 4.54 13.07
C TRP A 56 12.89 3.78 14.38
N LEU A 57 12.17 4.40 15.31
CA LEU A 57 11.60 3.71 16.47
C LEU A 57 10.19 3.21 16.11
N MET A 58 10.02 1.90 16.10
CA MET A 58 8.72 1.24 15.90
C MET A 58 8.26 0.64 17.24
N GLN A 59 7.02 0.92 17.62
CA GLN A 59 6.40 0.35 18.82
C GLN A 59 5.44 -0.75 18.42
N TYR A 60 5.72 -1.98 18.86
CA TYR A 60 4.91 -3.14 18.56
C TYR A 60 4.13 -3.59 19.79
N TYR A 61 2.82 -3.76 19.63
CA TYR A 61 1.90 -4.17 20.70
C TYR A 61 1.27 -5.51 20.35
N PRO A 62 1.79 -6.63 20.89
CA PRO A 62 1.16 -7.92 20.66
C PRO A 62 -0.22 -7.98 21.34
N GLY A 63 -1.19 -8.58 20.64
CA GLY A 63 -2.55 -8.80 21.12
C GLY A 63 -3.45 -7.56 21.10
N ASN A 64 -4.75 -7.80 21.30
CA ASN A 64 -5.74 -6.73 21.33
C ASN A 64 -5.61 -5.91 22.61
N ASN A 65 -5.93 -4.61 22.54
CA ASN A 65 -5.96 -3.69 23.67
C ASN A 65 -4.65 -3.65 24.47
N GLN A 66 -3.50 -3.86 23.81
CA GLN A 66 -2.18 -3.85 24.45
C GLN A 66 -2.08 -4.84 25.63
N ALA A 67 -2.78 -5.98 25.55
CA ALA A 67 -2.89 -6.95 26.64
C ALA A 67 -1.54 -7.46 27.17
N PHE A 68 -0.51 -7.44 26.31
CA PHE A 68 0.84 -7.89 26.63
C PHE A 68 1.86 -6.74 26.75
N GLY A 69 1.37 -5.49 26.83
CA GLY A 69 2.22 -4.31 26.71
C GLY A 69 2.70 -4.10 25.27
N GLY A 70 3.71 -3.26 25.10
CA GLY A 70 4.40 -3.10 23.82
C GLY A 70 5.89 -3.06 24.01
N TYR A 71 6.62 -3.42 22.96
CA TYR A 71 8.07 -3.33 22.93
C TYR A 71 8.57 -2.54 21.73
N ASN A 72 9.75 -1.99 21.88
CA ASN A 72 10.42 -1.16 20.89
C ASN A 72 11.26 -2.01 19.94
N LEU A 73 11.11 -1.71 18.65
CA LEU A 73 11.92 -2.18 17.54
C LEU A 73 12.63 -0.98 16.94
N LEU A 74 13.95 -1.06 16.79
CA LEU A 74 14.77 -0.09 16.08
C LEU A 74 14.94 -0.60 14.65
N VAL A 75 14.47 0.17 13.67
CA VAL A 75 14.40 -0.26 12.27
C VAL A 75 15.13 0.72 11.36
N SER A 76 16.12 0.23 10.62
CA SER A 76 16.82 1.00 9.59
C SER A 76 16.50 0.41 8.22
N PHE A 77 16.04 1.23 7.28
CA PHE A 77 15.73 0.81 5.91
C PHE A 77 16.85 1.22 4.96
N ASP A 78 17.18 0.34 4.01
CA ASP A 78 18.13 0.64 2.95
C ASP A 78 17.44 0.87 1.59
N GLU A 79 18.19 1.43 0.65
CA GLU A 79 17.72 1.66 -0.72
C GLU A 79 17.42 0.37 -1.49
N ASN A 80 18.07 -0.73 -1.11
CA ASN A 80 18.00 -2.02 -1.82
C ASN A 80 16.80 -2.89 -1.40
N GLY A 81 15.99 -2.44 -0.44
CA GLY A 81 14.83 -3.20 0.03
C GLY A 81 15.12 -4.11 1.23
N SER A 82 16.18 -3.83 2.00
CA SER A 82 16.44 -4.48 3.28
C SER A 82 16.10 -3.57 4.45
N ALA A 83 15.60 -4.16 5.53
CA ALA A 83 15.33 -3.51 6.79
C ALA A 83 16.09 -4.23 7.90
N THR A 84 17.02 -3.55 8.56
CA THR A 84 17.73 -4.06 9.73
C THR A 84 16.94 -3.71 10.98
N ILE A 85 16.62 -4.72 11.79
CA ILE A 85 15.74 -4.62 12.95
C ILE A 85 16.51 -5.09 14.18
N ALA A 86 16.61 -4.23 15.19
CA ALA A 86 17.03 -4.60 16.54
C ALA A 86 15.83 -4.47 17.48
N ASP A 87 15.74 -5.31 18.49
CA ASP A 87 14.67 -5.27 19.49
C ASP A 87 15.25 -4.96 20.88
N GLU A 88 14.43 -4.41 21.77
CA GLU A 88 14.88 -4.07 23.13
C GLU A 88 14.95 -5.26 24.11
N LEU A 89 14.47 -6.43 23.70
CA LEU A 89 14.43 -7.64 24.53
C LEU A 89 15.68 -8.50 24.36
N THR A 90 16.43 -8.32 23.27
CA THR A 90 17.68 -9.01 22.96
C THR A 90 18.91 -8.15 23.25
N ASP A 91 20.09 -8.77 23.19
CA ASP A 91 21.35 -8.08 23.42
C ASP A 91 21.55 -6.95 22.39
N ALA A 92 22.15 -5.83 22.82
CA ALA A 92 22.27 -4.61 22.00
C ALA A 92 23.07 -4.78 20.69
N ASP A 93 23.83 -5.86 20.55
CA ASP A 93 24.58 -6.21 19.34
C ASP A 93 23.81 -7.14 18.39
N LYS A 94 22.61 -7.59 18.78
CA LYS A 94 21.76 -8.46 17.96
C LYS A 94 20.83 -7.65 17.08
N SER A 95 20.85 -7.98 15.80
CA SER A 95 19.89 -7.49 14.83
C SER A 95 19.56 -8.57 13.81
N VAL A 96 18.40 -8.44 13.18
CA VAL A 96 17.93 -9.31 12.11
C VAL A 96 17.68 -8.44 10.88
N THR A 97 18.13 -8.89 9.71
CA THR A 97 17.83 -8.23 8.44
C THR A 97 16.65 -8.90 7.77
N SER A 98 15.66 -8.09 7.41
CA SER A 98 14.47 -8.47 6.67
C SER A 98 14.46 -7.88 5.27
N LEU A 99 13.79 -8.54 4.32
CA LEU A 99 13.39 -7.87 3.08
C LEU A 99 12.11 -7.09 3.29
N TYR A 100 11.99 -5.91 2.68
CA TYR A 100 10.78 -5.11 2.70
C TYR A 100 10.37 -4.63 1.31
N THR A 101 9.06 -4.47 1.14
CA THR A 101 8.46 -3.94 -0.09
C THR A 101 7.41 -2.89 0.24
N LEU A 102 7.41 -1.80 -0.54
CA LEU A 102 6.29 -0.87 -0.61
C LEU A 102 5.39 -1.25 -1.79
N LYS A 103 4.13 -1.57 -1.53
CA LYS A 103 3.17 -2.00 -2.56
C LYS A 103 1.84 -1.27 -2.45
N GLN A 104 1.13 -1.22 -3.57
CA GLN A 104 -0.26 -0.79 -3.58
C GLN A 104 -1.15 -1.94 -3.08
N SER A 105 -2.01 -1.64 -2.11
CA SER A 105 -3.12 -2.48 -1.67
C SER A 105 -4.39 -1.61 -1.65
N ALA A 106 -5.12 -1.53 -0.53
CA ALA A 106 -6.15 -0.50 -0.31
C ALA A 106 -5.57 0.93 -0.21
N GLY A 107 -4.24 1.03 -0.11
CA GLY A 107 -3.40 2.23 -0.11
C GLY A 107 -1.94 1.80 -0.19
N PRO A 108 -0.97 2.72 -0.03
CA PRO A 108 0.42 2.34 0.12
C PRO A 108 0.61 1.47 1.37
N ALA A 109 1.26 0.32 1.21
CA ALA A 109 1.49 -0.64 2.28
C ALA A 109 2.98 -1.00 2.35
N LEU A 110 3.56 -0.89 3.54
CA LEU A 110 4.87 -1.43 3.88
C LEU A 110 4.71 -2.88 4.32
N THR A 111 5.40 -3.82 3.67
CA THR A 111 5.43 -5.23 4.08
C THR A 111 6.85 -5.71 4.30
N PHE A 112 7.01 -6.58 5.29
CA PHE A 112 8.24 -7.34 5.54
C PHE A 112 8.04 -8.74 4.99
N ASP A 113 8.87 -9.12 4.01
CA ASP A 113 8.64 -10.28 3.16
C ASP A 113 9.52 -11.49 3.54
N SER A 114 10.43 -11.32 4.50
CA SER A 114 11.22 -12.43 5.07
C SER A 114 10.76 -12.78 6.48
N TYR A 115 11.02 -14.02 6.89
CA TYR A 115 10.85 -14.43 8.28
C TYR A 115 11.81 -13.66 9.19
N ASN A 116 11.28 -13.05 10.26
CA ASN A 116 12.03 -12.32 11.27
C ASN A 116 11.90 -13.01 12.61
N ALA A 117 12.98 -13.61 13.11
CA ALA A 117 13.00 -14.30 14.39
C ALA A 117 12.81 -13.35 15.60
N SER A 118 13.01 -12.04 15.41
CA SER A 118 12.84 -10.99 16.44
C SER A 118 11.39 -10.48 16.59
N ALA A 119 10.47 -10.88 15.70
CA ALA A 119 9.07 -10.44 15.73
C ALA A 119 8.12 -11.42 16.44
N GLN A 120 8.65 -12.24 17.36
CA GLN A 120 7.92 -13.36 17.99
C GLN A 120 7.57 -13.09 19.44
#